data_AF-A0A815H676-F1
#
_entry.id   AF-A0A815H676-F1
#
_cell.length_a   1.000
_cell.length_b   1.000
_cell.length_c   1.000
_cell.angle_alpha   90.00
_cell.angle_beta   90.00
_cell.angle_gamma   90.00
#
_symmetry.space_group_name_H-M   'P 1'
#
loop_
_entity.id
_entity.type
_entity.pdbx_description
1 polymer ?
#
loop_
_entity_poly.entity_id
_entity_poly.type
_entity_poly.pdbx_seq_one_letter_code
_entity_poly.pdbx_strand_id
1 'polypeptide(L)'
;MNSLETEKSSDLNKRVSVSRFEWIQLISTICIPIIIAIYTIVQNQSNQSIAESNRIKDIEIADASRSAEFETAKENRLNEIMIAEKSREKDRELSLDQQRQTILVEYHNFLTKILMEFGTTGNKATNVRLVIRFMTITALSQLDVIRKSLILRSLSEARLINLERKSQLFDESFLQLKRVDLTNTIFNLNLYSSIEKSDLMYNYWNYLWLPESILTNASFRSVFLDCSVFSFSYLDFADFSFATSRAPICFDNDRETKIDFSSTSLINATFYRANFIAADFSNANLTFTNMRYLYCRDCKFISTLFIHVDLSFLHMFSTFYKIYMCLFLSTTLNNVIIHSAVLGSINFTNSNWTNVYASYTLFRNNTLSYLTMKNCFLSNNKLYDTIFRNTTLYDIDMFNNTLQNVNFINNYMENINFSYIYCKFCYFTNSQLKKIIFIHASFIHSTFLHSHVNITQLIEEAKVLINVTLPNGTIIN
;
A
#
# COMPACT_ATOMS: atom_id res chain seq x y z
N MET A 1 -72.32 93.62 71.13
CA MET A 1 -72.59 94.97 71.64
C MET A 1 -73.12 94.83 73.05
N ASN A 2 -72.63 95.68 73.94
CA ASN A 2 -72.94 95.60 75.36
C ASN A 2 -72.11 94.50 76.03
N SER A 3 -72.61 94.04 77.14
CA SER A 3 -72.73 92.61 77.33
C SER A 3 -73.11 92.48 78.78
N LEU A 4 -72.12 92.05 79.58
CA LEU A 4 -72.00 92.16 81.05
C LEU A 4 -73.15 91.44 81.82
N GLU A 5 -72.99 90.76 82.96
CA GLU A 5 -71.85 90.38 83.83
C GLU A 5 -72.36 89.33 84.89
N THR A 6 -71.47 88.45 85.37
CA THR A 6 -71.37 87.65 86.66
C THR A 6 -72.44 86.69 87.29
N GLU A 7 -71.95 85.53 87.82
CA GLU A 7 -72.21 84.77 89.11
C GLU A 7 -72.71 83.26 89.19
N LYS A 8 -72.03 82.46 90.07
CA LYS A 8 -72.43 81.36 91.07
C LYS A 8 -72.61 79.80 90.84
N SER A 9 -71.67 79.01 91.42
CA SER A 9 -71.62 77.81 92.38
C SER A 9 -72.39 76.42 92.35
N SER A 10 -71.61 75.31 92.54
CA SER A 10 -71.60 74.14 93.52
C SER A 10 -72.47 72.82 93.50
N ASP A 11 -71.78 71.68 93.84
CA ASP A 11 -72.12 70.36 94.54
C ASP A 11 -72.97 69.21 93.91
N LEU A 12 -72.90 67.88 94.22
CA LEU A 12 -71.89 66.83 94.56
C LEU A 12 -72.59 65.41 94.70
N ASN A 13 -72.02 64.35 94.08
CA ASN A 13 -71.96 62.87 94.40
C ASN A 13 -73.13 61.82 94.50
N LYS A 14 -72.86 60.60 93.95
CA LYS A 14 -73.23 59.23 94.47
C LYS A 14 -72.40 58.07 93.81
N ARG A 15 -72.11 56.95 94.51
CA ARG A 15 -71.29 55.75 94.11
C ARG A 15 -71.95 54.37 94.44
N VAL A 16 -71.54 53.26 93.77
CA VAL A 16 -71.98 51.82 93.91
C VAL A 16 -70.80 50.80 93.67
N SER A 17 -70.89 49.51 94.12
CA SER A 17 -69.86 48.39 94.11
C SER A 17 -70.25 47.09 93.32
N VAL A 18 -69.32 46.15 92.98
CA VAL A 18 -69.56 45.01 92.01
C VAL A 18 -68.94 43.59 92.30
N SER A 19 -69.31 42.51 91.53
CA SER A 19 -69.30 41.03 91.89
C SER A 19 -68.80 39.99 90.82
N ARG A 20 -68.59 38.70 91.23
CA ARG A 20 -67.89 37.55 90.56
C ARG A 20 -68.25 37.16 89.11
N PHE A 21 -69.44 37.45 88.59
CA PHE A 21 -69.76 37.19 87.17
C PHE A 21 -68.90 38.08 86.25
N GLU A 22 -68.55 39.27 86.74
CA GLU A 22 -67.62 40.16 86.06
C GLU A 22 -66.23 39.55 85.94
N TRP A 23 -65.78 38.68 86.84
CA TRP A 23 -64.44 38.07 86.77
C TRP A 23 -64.31 37.04 85.65
N ILE A 24 -65.33 36.22 85.38
CA ILE A 24 -65.31 35.28 84.23
C ILE A 24 -65.46 36.06 82.92
N GLN A 25 -66.29 37.11 82.93
CA GLN A 25 -66.41 38.03 81.81
C GLN A 25 -65.09 38.75 81.54
N LEU A 26 -64.34 39.14 82.59
CA LEU A 26 -63.02 39.76 82.52
C LEU A 26 -61.96 38.79 81.97
N ILE A 27 -61.94 37.54 82.45
CA ILE A 27 -60.99 36.54 81.97
C ILE A 27 -61.27 36.18 80.51
N SER A 28 -62.53 36.03 80.08
CA SER A 28 -62.84 35.78 78.67
C SER A 28 -62.58 36.99 77.77
N THR A 29 -62.87 38.22 78.24
CA THR A 29 -62.52 39.46 77.51
C THR A 29 -61.01 39.67 77.38
N ILE A 30 -60.18 39.08 78.25
CA ILE A 30 -58.72 39.18 78.15
C ILE A 30 -58.12 37.99 77.39
N CYS A 31 -58.56 36.76 77.68
CA CYS A 31 -57.97 35.56 77.08
C CYS A 31 -58.33 35.38 75.60
N ILE A 32 -59.56 35.71 75.16
CA ILE A 32 -59.95 35.53 73.76
C ILE A 32 -59.12 36.44 72.83
N PRO A 33 -58.96 37.76 73.09
CA PRO A 33 -58.11 38.61 72.28
C PRO A 33 -56.63 38.18 72.29
N ILE A 34 -56.12 37.70 73.42
CA ILE A 34 -54.73 37.21 73.52
C ILE A 34 -54.53 35.94 72.69
N ILE A 35 -55.46 34.98 72.74
CA ILE A 35 -55.39 33.77 71.91
C ILE A 35 -55.48 34.12 70.42
N ILE A 36 -56.36 35.04 70.03
CA ILE A 36 -56.47 35.52 68.65
C ILE A 36 -55.18 36.24 68.25
N ALA A 37 -54.60 37.08 69.11
CA ALA A 37 -53.34 37.77 68.83
C ALA A 37 -52.17 36.78 68.66
N ILE A 38 -52.03 35.79 69.55
CA ILE A 38 -51.00 34.74 69.45
C ILE A 38 -51.20 33.92 68.18
N TYR A 39 -52.43 33.49 67.90
CA TYR A 39 -52.75 32.75 66.68
C TYR A 39 -52.43 33.57 65.43
N THR A 40 -52.75 34.87 65.41
CA THR A 40 -52.46 35.77 64.30
C THR A 40 -50.96 35.95 64.10
N ILE A 41 -50.18 36.06 65.18
CA ILE A 41 -48.71 36.16 65.11
C ILE A 41 -48.11 34.86 64.58
N VAL A 42 -48.53 33.70 65.08
CA VAL A 42 -48.05 32.39 64.63
C VAL A 42 -48.44 32.14 63.17
N GLN A 43 -49.68 32.47 62.78
CA GLN A 43 -50.16 32.38 61.41
C GLN A 43 -49.34 33.30 60.49
N ASN A 44 -49.05 34.53 60.92
CA ASN A 44 -48.25 35.48 60.14
C ASN A 44 -46.80 35.02 59.99
N GLN A 45 -46.17 34.51 61.05
CA GLN A 45 -44.82 33.93 61.00
C GLN A 45 -44.78 32.68 60.11
N SER A 46 -45.78 31.80 60.20
CA SER A 46 -45.90 30.62 59.33
C SER A 46 -46.09 31.02 57.86
N ASN A 47 -46.93 32.03 57.59
CA ASN A 47 -47.15 32.54 56.24
C ASN A 47 -45.87 33.19 55.69
N GLN A 48 -45.11 33.92 56.51
CA GLN A 48 -43.81 34.47 56.13
C GLN A 48 -42.80 33.37 55.81
N SER A 49 -42.68 32.33 56.64
CA SER A 49 -41.76 31.22 56.37
C SER A 49 -42.13 30.43 55.10
N ILE A 50 -43.43 30.26 54.84
CA ILE A 50 -43.90 29.61 53.61
C ILE A 50 -43.61 30.50 52.39
N ALA A 51 -43.84 31.81 52.50
CA ALA A 51 -43.54 32.76 51.44
C ALA A 51 -42.05 32.83 51.13
N GLU A 52 -41.18 32.83 52.15
CA GLU A 52 -39.73 32.78 51.98
C GLU A 52 -39.27 31.45 51.36
N SER A 53 -39.81 30.31 51.82
CA SER A 53 -39.49 29.01 51.21
C SER A 53 -39.92 28.93 49.75
N ASN A 54 -41.09 29.45 49.39
CA ASN A 54 -41.55 29.49 48.00
C ASN A 54 -40.67 30.43 47.17
N ARG A 55 -40.29 31.59 47.72
CA ARG A 55 -39.38 32.53 47.03
C ARG A 55 -38.02 31.91 46.75
N ILE A 56 -37.47 31.12 47.67
CA ILE A 56 -36.20 30.39 47.47
C ILE A 56 -36.37 29.34 46.36
N LYS A 57 -37.45 28.55 46.39
CA LYS A 57 -37.73 27.55 45.34
C LYS A 57 -37.91 28.20 43.97
N ASP A 58 -38.60 29.34 43.89
CA ASP A 58 -38.80 30.07 42.65
C ASP A 58 -37.46 30.60 42.08
N ILE A 59 -36.55 31.05 42.96
CA ILE A 59 -35.18 31.44 42.58
C ILE A 59 -34.39 30.23 42.07
N GLU A 60 -34.42 29.09 42.77
CA GLU A 60 -33.72 27.87 42.34
C GLU A 60 -34.24 27.35 41.00
N ILE A 61 -35.57 27.35 40.80
CA ILE A 61 -36.19 26.95 39.53
C ILE A 61 -35.79 27.91 38.41
N ALA A 62 -35.79 29.23 38.68
CA ALA A 62 -35.39 30.23 37.70
C ALA A 62 -33.91 30.10 37.31
N ASP A 63 -33.02 29.85 38.26
CA ASP A 63 -31.59 29.67 37.99
C ASP A 63 -31.30 28.34 37.29
N ALA A 64 -31.99 27.26 37.67
CA ALA A 64 -31.94 25.99 36.96
C ALA A 64 -32.41 26.15 35.50
N SER A 65 -33.54 26.83 35.27
CA SER A 65 -34.07 27.10 33.92
C SER A 65 -33.08 27.92 33.09
N ARG A 66 -32.50 28.99 33.66
CA ARG A 66 -31.49 29.81 32.98
C ARG A 66 -30.24 29.01 32.62
N SER A 67 -29.77 28.14 33.52
CA SER A 67 -28.60 27.30 33.26
C SER A 67 -28.87 26.29 32.14
N ALA A 68 -30.05 25.68 32.13
CA ALA A 68 -30.47 24.75 31.08
C ALA A 68 -30.64 25.46 29.72
N GLU A 69 -31.28 26.63 29.70
CA GLU A 69 -31.39 27.48 28.51
C GLU A 69 -30.02 27.90 27.98
N PHE A 70 -29.09 28.28 28.86
CA PHE A 70 -27.73 28.65 28.46
C PHE A 70 -26.97 27.49 27.83
N GLU A 71 -27.01 26.30 28.43
CA GLU A 71 -26.34 25.12 27.87
C GLU A 71 -27.00 24.69 26.55
N THR A 72 -28.33 24.74 26.46
CA THR A 72 -29.06 24.43 25.21
C THR A 72 -28.70 25.44 24.10
N ALA A 73 -28.62 26.73 24.43
CA ALA A 73 -28.21 27.77 23.49
C ALA A 73 -26.75 27.60 23.03
N LYS A 74 -25.87 27.19 23.94
CA LYS A 74 -24.46 26.90 23.63
C LYS A 74 -24.33 25.68 22.72
N GLU A 75 -25.07 24.60 23.00
CA GLU A 75 -25.10 23.41 22.15
C GLU A 75 -25.65 23.73 20.76
N ASN A 76 -26.76 24.47 20.68
CA ASN A 76 -27.32 24.93 19.41
C ASN A 76 -26.31 25.75 18.60
N ARG A 77 -25.59 26.68 19.26
CA ARG A 77 -24.54 27.47 18.60
C ARG A 77 -23.39 26.61 18.08
N LEU A 78 -22.95 25.59 18.83
CA LEU A 78 -21.91 24.67 18.39
C LEU A 78 -22.37 23.84 17.19
N ASN A 79 -23.62 23.37 17.21
CA ASN A 79 -24.22 22.66 16.08
C ASN A 79 -24.32 23.54 14.84
N GLU A 80 -24.72 24.81 14.97
CA GLU A 80 -24.75 25.77 13.87
C GLU A 80 -23.36 26.01 13.27
N ILE A 81 -22.33 26.17 14.11
CA ILE A 81 -20.95 26.32 13.64
C ILE A 81 -20.50 25.07 12.87
N MET A 82 -20.74 23.87 13.42
CA MET A 82 -20.38 22.61 12.77
C MET A 82 -21.09 22.42 11.43
N ILE A 83 -22.38 22.75 11.35
CA ILE A 83 -23.16 22.68 10.10
C ILE A 83 -22.62 23.69 9.09
N ALA A 84 -22.31 24.92 9.51
CA ALA A 84 -21.76 25.95 8.64
C ALA A 84 -20.37 25.58 8.10
N GLU A 85 -19.50 25.02 8.94
CA GLU A 85 -18.18 24.53 8.52
C GLU A 85 -18.30 23.38 7.53
N LYS A 86 -19.16 22.40 7.81
CA LYS A 86 -19.42 21.28 6.89
C LYS A 86 -19.99 21.75 5.55
N SER A 87 -20.87 22.76 5.56
CA SER A 87 -21.40 23.35 4.32
C SER A 87 -20.32 24.06 3.53
N ARG A 88 -19.50 24.88 4.19
CA ARG A 88 -18.37 25.59 3.54
C ARG A 88 -17.40 24.63 2.89
N GLU A 89 -17.11 23.51 3.55
CA GLU A 89 -16.22 22.50 2.99
C GLU A 89 -16.83 21.82 1.77
N LYS A 90 -18.11 21.45 1.86
CA LYS A 90 -18.85 20.89 0.72
C LYS A 90 -18.93 21.86 -0.47
N ASP A 91 -19.13 23.15 -0.21
CA ASP A 91 -19.20 24.18 -1.25
C ASP A 91 -17.83 24.38 -1.93
N ARG A 92 -16.72 24.29 -1.17
CA ARG A 92 -15.36 24.30 -1.71
C ARG A 92 -15.09 23.08 -2.59
N GLU A 93 -15.45 21.89 -2.12
CA GLU A 93 -15.32 20.64 -2.89
C GLU A 93 -16.10 20.71 -4.21
N LEU A 94 -17.34 21.19 -4.16
CA LEU A 94 -18.19 21.34 -5.33
C LEU A 94 -17.64 22.38 -6.33
N SER A 95 -17.10 23.49 -5.83
CA SER A 95 -16.45 24.51 -6.67
C SER A 95 -15.20 23.96 -7.36
N LEU A 96 -14.35 23.23 -6.64
CA LEU A 96 -13.16 22.58 -7.20
C LEU A 96 -13.53 21.49 -8.23
N ASP A 97 -14.57 20.71 -7.96
CA ASP A 97 -15.07 19.70 -8.90
C ASP A 97 -15.59 20.33 -10.18
N GLN A 98 -16.34 21.43 -10.08
CA GLN A 98 -16.80 22.20 -11.24
C GLN A 98 -15.62 22.76 -12.05
N GLN A 99 -14.60 23.32 -11.40
CA GLN A 99 -13.39 23.81 -12.09
C GLN A 99 -12.69 22.69 -12.87
N ARG A 100 -12.48 21.53 -12.24
CA ARG A 100 -11.88 20.36 -12.90
C ARG A 100 -12.74 19.84 -14.06
N GLN A 101 -14.05 19.84 -13.90
CA GLN A 101 -14.97 19.47 -14.98
C GLN A 101 -14.87 20.43 -16.17
N THR A 102 -14.80 21.73 -15.91
CA THR A 102 -14.60 22.75 -16.96
C THR A 102 -13.29 22.52 -17.71
N ILE A 103 -12.17 22.31 -16.99
CA ILE A 103 -10.87 21.99 -17.60
C ILE A 103 -10.95 20.76 -18.51
N LEU A 104 -11.63 19.70 -18.05
CA LEU A 104 -11.81 18.48 -18.83
C LEU A 104 -12.57 18.73 -20.13
N VAL A 105 -13.69 19.46 -20.07
CA VAL A 105 -14.54 19.76 -21.22
C VAL A 105 -13.81 20.67 -22.21
N GLU A 106 -13.15 21.72 -21.73
CA GLU A 106 -12.36 22.63 -22.55
C GLU A 106 -11.22 21.90 -23.25
N TYR A 107 -10.51 21.01 -22.54
CA TYR A 107 -9.46 20.20 -23.12
C TYR A 107 -9.98 19.26 -24.21
N HIS A 108 -11.12 18.58 -23.99
CA HIS A 108 -11.72 17.71 -25.02
C HIS A 108 -12.15 18.50 -26.25
N ASN A 109 -12.75 19.68 -26.07
CA ASN A 109 -13.13 20.55 -27.17
C ASN A 109 -11.90 21.03 -27.96
N PHE A 110 -10.85 21.42 -27.25
CA PHE A 110 -9.56 21.80 -27.84
C PHE A 110 -8.96 20.64 -28.67
N LEU A 111 -8.87 19.44 -28.08
CA LEU A 111 -8.31 18.27 -28.75
C LEU A 111 -9.13 17.89 -29.99
N THR A 112 -10.46 17.90 -29.87
CA THR A 112 -11.38 17.60 -30.98
C THR A 112 -11.21 18.59 -32.13
N LYS A 113 -11.16 19.89 -31.83
CA LYS A 113 -10.94 20.94 -32.84
C LYS A 113 -9.61 20.74 -33.56
N ILE A 114 -8.52 20.53 -32.83
CA ILE A 114 -7.20 20.37 -33.45
C ILE A 114 -7.14 19.10 -34.31
N LEU A 115 -7.69 17.99 -33.84
CA LEU A 115 -7.69 16.74 -34.62
C LEU A 115 -8.52 16.85 -35.90
N MET A 116 -9.64 17.58 -35.88
CA MET A 116 -10.45 17.83 -37.08
C MET A 116 -9.75 18.79 -38.07
N GLU A 117 -9.10 19.84 -37.57
CA GLU A 117 -8.53 20.91 -38.41
C GLU A 117 -7.18 20.54 -39.04
N PHE A 118 -6.34 19.80 -38.31
CA PHE A 118 -4.96 19.51 -38.74
C PHE A 118 -4.70 18.03 -39.06
N GLY A 119 -5.62 17.13 -38.71
CA GLY A 119 -5.43 15.68 -38.84
C GLY A 119 -4.25 15.15 -38.00
N THR A 120 -3.87 13.89 -38.23
CA THR A 120 -2.75 13.23 -37.53
C THR A 120 -1.48 13.09 -38.39
N THR A 121 -1.49 13.49 -39.67
CA THR A 121 -0.39 13.24 -40.63
C THR A 121 0.10 14.53 -41.34
N GLY A 122 1.42 14.72 -41.44
CA GLY A 122 2.06 15.77 -42.27
C GLY A 122 3.15 16.64 -41.57
N ASN A 123 3.94 17.39 -42.35
CA ASN A 123 5.07 18.21 -41.85
C ASN A 123 4.67 19.49 -41.09
N LYS A 124 3.41 19.93 -41.16
CA LYS A 124 2.86 21.02 -40.30
C LYS A 124 2.56 20.55 -38.87
N ALA A 125 2.78 19.26 -38.56
CA ALA A 125 2.41 18.64 -37.30
C ALA A 125 3.34 18.96 -36.12
N THR A 126 4.56 19.46 -36.31
CA THR A 126 5.52 19.60 -35.19
C THR A 126 5.07 20.67 -34.18
N ASN A 127 4.68 21.87 -34.63
CA ASN A 127 4.18 22.92 -33.74
C ASN A 127 2.85 22.53 -33.09
N VAL A 128 1.97 21.87 -33.86
CA VAL A 128 0.68 21.36 -33.37
C VAL A 128 0.90 20.31 -32.28
N ARG A 129 1.83 19.37 -32.47
CA ARG A 129 2.20 18.36 -31.45
C ARG A 129 2.71 18.99 -30.16
N LEU A 130 3.56 20.03 -30.27
CA LEU A 130 4.06 20.74 -29.09
C LEU A 130 2.93 21.43 -28.32
N VAL A 131 1.99 22.06 -29.02
CA VAL A 131 0.84 22.72 -28.40
C VAL A 131 -0.11 21.69 -27.77
N ILE A 132 -0.43 20.58 -28.46
CA ILE A 132 -1.23 19.48 -27.88
C ILE A 132 -0.52 18.93 -26.63
N ARG A 133 0.79 18.71 -26.69
CA ARG A 133 1.59 18.23 -25.56
C ARG A 133 1.52 19.17 -24.37
N PHE A 134 1.79 20.45 -24.59
CA PHE A 134 1.72 21.47 -23.55
C PHE A 134 0.34 21.50 -22.89
N MET A 135 -0.73 21.54 -23.69
CA MET A 135 -2.11 21.56 -23.18
C MET A 135 -2.47 20.27 -22.45
N THR A 136 -2.01 19.12 -22.93
CA THR A 136 -2.26 17.82 -22.29
C THR A 136 -1.59 17.74 -20.92
N ILE A 137 -0.31 18.11 -20.83
CA ILE A 137 0.41 18.10 -19.55
C ILE A 137 -0.22 19.08 -18.57
N THR A 138 -0.59 20.27 -19.06
CA THR A 138 -1.24 21.31 -18.24
C THR A 138 -2.58 20.83 -17.71
N ALA A 139 -3.41 20.20 -18.55
CA ALA A 139 -4.68 19.60 -18.12
C ALA A 139 -4.46 18.47 -17.12
N LEU A 140 -3.58 17.52 -17.42
CA LEU A 140 -3.27 16.38 -16.54
C LEU A 140 -2.75 16.83 -15.16
N SER A 141 -2.03 17.95 -15.07
CA SER A 141 -1.53 18.46 -13.78
C SER A 141 -2.62 19.04 -12.86
N GLN A 142 -3.76 19.47 -13.40
CA GLN A 142 -4.84 20.14 -12.64
C GLN A 142 -6.01 19.23 -12.31
N LEU A 143 -6.10 18.08 -12.99
CA LEU A 143 -7.21 17.16 -12.88
C LEU A 143 -7.00 16.13 -11.75
N ASP A 144 -8.11 15.69 -11.16
CA ASP A 144 -8.12 14.53 -10.26
C ASP A 144 -7.86 13.22 -11.01
N VAL A 145 -7.67 12.15 -10.23
CA VAL A 145 -7.34 10.81 -10.71
C VAL A 145 -8.32 10.26 -11.75
N ILE A 146 -9.63 10.46 -11.55
CA ILE A 146 -10.66 9.92 -12.43
C ILE A 146 -10.56 10.63 -13.79
N ARG A 147 -10.47 11.96 -13.77
CA ARG A 147 -10.39 12.77 -14.99
C ARG A 147 -9.06 12.61 -15.73
N LYS A 148 -7.92 12.43 -15.03
CA LYS A 148 -6.64 12.05 -15.67
C LYS A 148 -6.78 10.73 -16.44
N SER A 149 -7.37 9.73 -15.81
CA SER A 149 -7.56 8.41 -16.39
C SER A 149 -8.47 8.45 -17.63
N LEU A 150 -9.52 9.29 -17.60
CA LEU A 150 -10.38 9.55 -18.77
C LEU A 150 -9.60 10.15 -19.93
N ILE A 151 -8.81 11.21 -19.69
CA ILE A 151 -7.98 11.84 -20.74
C ILE A 151 -7.01 10.83 -21.34
N LEU A 152 -6.28 10.08 -20.51
CA LEU A 152 -5.31 9.10 -21.00
C LEU A 152 -5.97 8.02 -21.84
N ARG A 153 -7.17 7.57 -21.44
CA ARG A 153 -7.94 6.59 -22.19
C ARG A 153 -8.35 7.16 -23.55
N SER A 154 -8.92 8.36 -23.59
CA SER A 154 -9.30 9.02 -24.85
C SER A 154 -8.09 9.24 -25.78
N LEU A 155 -6.95 9.63 -25.23
CA LEU A 155 -5.69 9.78 -25.97
C LEU A 155 -5.18 8.43 -26.52
N SER A 156 -5.30 7.35 -25.74
CA SER A 156 -4.91 6.00 -26.17
C SER A 156 -5.86 5.45 -27.24
N GLU A 157 -7.17 5.66 -27.10
CA GLU A 157 -8.18 5.23 -28.08
C GLU A 157 -7.99 5.98 -29.41
N ALA A 158 -7.58 7.25 -29.35
CA ALA A 158 -7.17 8.04 -30.51
C ALA A 158 -5.75 7.70 -31.03
N ARG A 159 -5.06 6.73 -30.42
CA ARG A 159 -3.68 6.29 -30.73
C ARG A 159 -2.61 7.40 -30.65
N LEU A 160 -2.86 8.45 -29.88
CA LEU A 160 -1.97 9.61 -29.81
C LEU A 160 -0.76 9.35 -28.91
N ILE A 161 -0.91 8.54 -27.87
CA ILE A 161 0.15 8.24 -26.88
C ILE A 161 0.77 6.85 -27.06
N ASN A 162 0.32 6.12 -28.08
CA ASN A 162 0.84 4.80 -28.43
C ASN A 162 2.00 4.94 -29.41
N LEU A 163 2.97 4.03 -29.35
CA LEU A 163 4.04 3.97 -30.36
C LEU A 163 3.48 3.66 -31.75
N GLU A 164 3.78 4.51 -32.73
CA GLU A 164 3.39 4.32 -34.14
C GLU A 164 4.49 3.66 -34.96
N ARG A 165 4.11 2.88 -35.99
CA ARG A 165 5.05 2.27 -36.94
C ARG A 165 5.48 3.28 -38.00
N LYS A 166 6.77 3.63 -38.02
CA LYS A 166 7.43 4.13 -39.22
C LYS A 166 8.48 3.13 -39.68
N SER A 167 8.46 2.85 -40.98
CA SER A 167 9.37 1.91 -41.63
C SER A 167 10.83 2.29 -41.31
N GLN A 168 11.52 1.38 -40.62
CA GLN A 168 12.96 1.35 -40.33
C GLN A 168 13.47 2.00 -39.04
N LEU A 169 12.74 2.88 -38.37
CA LEU A 169 12.99 3.26 -36.97
C LEU A 169 11.66 3.67 -36.32
N PHE A 170 11.27 2.95 -35.26
CA PHE A 170 10.14 3.35 -34.40
C PHE A 170 10.58 4.51 -33.51
N ASP A 171 10.64 5.70 -34.08
CA ASP A 171 10.87 6.91 -33.33
C ASP A 171 9.52 7.62 -33.13
N GLU A 172 9.03 7.47 -31.89
CA GLU A 172 8.11 8.39 -31.20
C GLU A 172 6.59 8.13 -31.36
N SER A 173 5.89 8.11 -30.22
CA SER A 173 4.43 8.30 -30.16
C SER A 173 4.09 9.71 -30.67
N PHE A 174 2.92 9.89 -31.29
CA PHE A 174 2.49 11.21 -31.79
C PHE A 174 2.55 12.29 -30.69
N LEU A 175 2.12 11.92 -29.48
CA LEU A 175 2.13 12.73 -28.28
C LEU A 175 3.11 12.13 -27.27
N GLN A 176 4.26 12.78 -27.10
CA GLN A 176 5.30 12.35 -26.17
C GLN A 176 4.97 12.74 -24.72
N LEU A 177 4.45 11.79 -23.94
CA LEU A 177 4.19 11.97 -22.50
C LEU A 177 5.42 11.64 -21.62
N LYS A 178 6.59 12.08 -22.06
CA LYS A 178 7.83 11.99 -21.29
C LYS A 178 7.83 13.01 -20.13
N ARG A 179 8.22 12.58 -18.93
CA ARG A 179 8.26 13.42 -17.71
C ARG A 179 6.91 13.99 -17.26
N VAL A 180 5.86 13.22 -17.42
CA VAL A 180 4.51 13.61 -17.00
C VAL A 180 4.22 13.07 -15.60
N ASP A 181 3.52 13.88 -14.80
CA ASP A 181 3.01 13.45 -13.49
C ASP A 181 1.63 12.79 -13.63
N LEU A 182 1.66 11.48 -13.48
CA LEU A 182 0.54 10.55 -13.51
C LEU A 182 0.37 9.83 -12.16
N THR A 183 0.80 10.47 -11.07
CA THR A 183 0.63 9.96 -9.69
C THR A 183 -0.84 9.58 -9.44
N ASN A 184 -1.05 8.43 -8.78
CA ASN A 184 -2.36 7.86 -8.44
C ASN A 184 -3.26 7.44 -9.62
N THR A 185 -2.79 7.52 -10.87
CA THR A 185 -3.62 7.25 -12.06
C THR A 185 -4.08 5.79 -12.11
N ILE A 186 -5.32 5.54 -12.54
CA ILE A 186 -5.90 4.20 -12.65
C ILE A 186 -6.10 3.86 -14.13
N PHE A 187 -5.25 2.97 -14.67
CA PHE A 187 -5.32 2.55 -16.07
C PHE A 187 -6.42 1.51 -16.31
N ASN A 188 -6.90 0.82 -15.27
CA ASN A 188 -8.00 -0.15 -15.39
C ASN A 188 -9.39 0.45 -15.06
N LEU A 189 -9.62 1.73 -15.37
CA LEU A 189 -10.89 2.38 -15.04
C LEU A 189 -12.00 1.86 -15.96
N ASN A 190 -12.77 0.88 -15.47
CA ASN A 190 -13.90 0.31 -16.22
C ASN A 190 -15.18 1.10 -15.93
N LEU A 191 -15.56 1.97 -16.88
CA LEU A 191 -16.75 2.81 -16.78
C LEU A 191 -18.06 2.05 -17.06
N TYR A 192 -17.98 0.80 -17.53
CA TYR A 192 -19.11 -0.03 -17.95
C TYR A 192 -19.20 -1.29 -17.09
N SER A 193 -19.47 -1.14 -15.79
CA SER A 193 -19.64 -2.27 -14.86
C SER A 193 -21.08 -2.85 -14.89
N SER A 194 -21.66 -3.03 -16.08
CA SER A 194 -23.00 -3.63 -16.24
C SER A 194 -23.08 -4.79 -17.23
N ILE A 195 -21.97 -5.24 -17.80
CA ILE A 195 -21.97 -6.40 -18.71
C ILE A 195 -21.22 -7.56 -18.05
N GLU A 196 -21.92 -8.67 -18.01
CA GLU A 196 -21.65 -9.87 -17.25
C GLU A 196 -20.25 -10.45 -17.43
N LYS A 197 -19.78 -11.06 -16.33
CA LYS A 197 -18.69 -12.03 -16.21
C LYS A 197 -18.38 -12.75 -17.54
N SER A 198 -17.38 -12.26 -18.23
CA SER A 198 -16.55 -13.09 -19.10
C SER A 198 -15.09 -12.81 -18.76
N ASP A 199 -14.22 -13.78 -18.99
CA ASP A 199 -12.77 -13.76 -18.74
C ASP A 199 -12.00 -12.71 -19.59
N LEU A 200 -12.66 -11.61 -19.99
CA LEU A 200 -12.21 -10.55 -20.88
C LEU A 200 -12.18 -9.16 -20.20
N MET A 201 -12.11 -9.08 -18.86
CA MET A 201 -12.02 -7.81 -18.11
C MET A 201 -10.64 -7.13 -18.15
N TYR A 202 -9.81 -7.43 -19.14
CA TYR A 202 -8.52 -6.77 -19.28
C TYR A 202 -8.64 -5.54 -20.16
N ASN A 203 -8.17 -4.40 -19.68
CA ASN A 203 -8.01 -3.20 -20.52
C ASN A 203 -6.70 -3.29 -21.32
N TYR A 204 -6.74 -2.92 -22.60
CA TYR A 204 -5.60 -2.97 -23.50
C TYR A 204 -4.84 -1.64 -23.50
N TRP A 205 -3.66 -1.62 -22.90
CA TRP A 205 -2.72 -0.50 -22.90
C TRP A 205 -1.44 -0.83 -23.67
N ASN A 206 -1.61 -1.48 -24.82
CA ASN A 206 -0.49 -1.89 -25.65
C ASN A 206 0.22 -0.66 -26.22
N TYR A 207 1.54 -0.74 -26.35
CA TYR A 207 2.38 0.32 -26.91
C TYR A 207 2.37 1.63 -26.11
N LEU A 208 1.98 1.60 -24.83
CA LEU A 208 1.98 2.76 -23.96
C LEU A 208 3.41 3.27 -23.76
N TRP A 209 3.65 4.55 -24.06
CA TRP A 209 4.98 5.15 -23.98
C TRP A 209 5.03 6.25 -22.92
N LEU A 210 5.56 5.90 -21.74
CA LEU A 210 5.64 6.76 -20.57
C LEU A 210 7.05 6.74 -19.92
N PRO A 211 8.14 6.99 -20.67
CA PRO A 211 9.47 7.04 -20.07
C PRO A 211 9.68 8.30 -19.22
N GLU A 212 10.56 8.19 -18.23
CA GLU A 212 10.93 9.27 -17.29
C GLU A 212 9.72 9.92 -16.58
N SER A 213 8.58 9.23 -16.49
CA SER A 213 7.33 9.76 -15.92
C SER A 213 7.22 9.45 -14.42
N ILE A 214 6.36 10.20 -13.73
CA ILE A 214 6.03 9.95 -12.32
C ILE A 214 4.70 9.20 -12.30
N LEU A 215 4.76 7.94 -11.91
CA LEU A 215 3.64 6.99 -11.86
C LEU A 215 3.52 6.38 -10.45
N THR A 216 3.94 7.14 -9.44
CA THR A 216 3.84 6.72 -8.04
C THR A 216 2.38 6.40 -7.70
N ASN A 217 2.15 5.25 -7.07
CA ASN A 217 0.82 4.75 -6.71
C ASN A 217 -0.15 4.60 -7.91
N ALA A 218 0.36 4.49 -9.14
CA ALA A 218 -0.47 4.22 -10.31
C ALA A 218 -0.93 2.76 -10.33
N SER A 219 -2.15 2.50 -10.81
CA SER A 219 -2.71 1.16 -10.94
C SER A 219 -2.78 0.70 -12.39
N PHE A 220 -2.02 -0.35 -12.69
CA PHE A 220 -2.03 -1.15 -13.91
C PHE A 220 -2.65 -2.54 -13.67
N ARG A 221 -3.49 -2.66 -12.63
CA ARG A 221 -4.07 -3.93 -12.23
C ARG A 221 -4.93 -4.52 -13.35
N SER A 222 -4.72 -5.80 -13.69
CA SER A 222 -5.49 -6.50 -14.73
C SER A 222 -5.50 -5.78 -16.08
N VAL A 223 -4.36 -5.24 -16.52
CA VAL A 223 -4.23 -4.64 -17.86
C VAL A 223 -3.28 -5.44 -18.75
N PHE A 224 -3.49 -5.35 -20.07
CA PHE A 224 -2.52 -5.80 -21.06
C PHE A 224 -1.51 -4.68 -21.35
N LEU A 225 -0.22 -4.98 -21.22
CA LEU A 225 0.88 -4.02 -21.39
C LEU A 225 1.81 -4.34 -22.56
N ASP A 226 1.32 -5.06 -23.59
CA ASP A 226 2.17 -5.51 -24.69
C ASP A 226 2.94 -4.33 -25.33
N CYS A 227 4.26 -4.43 -25.37
CA CYS A 227 5.17 -3.45 -25.98
C CYS A 227 5.18 -2.07 -25.30
N SER A 228 4.84 -2.00 -24.02
CA SER A 228 4.84 -0.75 -23.23
C SER A 228 6.23 -0.37 -22.73
N VAL A 229 6.48 0.94 -22.61
CA VAL A 229 7.77 1.51 -22.21
C VAL A 229 7.59 2.43 -21.01
N PHE A 230 8.27 2.09 -19.91
CA PHE A 230 8.31 2.84 -18.66
C PHE A 230 9.73 3.19 -18.23
N SER A 231 10.73 3.06 -19.10
CA SER A 231 12.13 3.23 -18.70
C SER A 231 12.40 4.57 -18.02
N PHE A 232 13.23 4.55 -16.98
CA PHE A 232 13.56 5.71 -16.13
C PHE A 232 12.39 6.34 -15.36
N SER A 233 11.23 5.70 -15.30
CA SER A 233 10.06 6.21 -14.57
C SER A 233 10.09 5.87 -13.07
N TYR A 234 9.38 6.68 -12.28
CA TYR A 234 9.10 6.45 -10.87
C TYR A 234 7.77 5.71 -10.72
N LEU A 235 7.83 4.41 -10.46
CA LEU A 235 6.69 3.50 -10.31
C LEU A 235 6.58 2.98 -8.86
N ASP A 236 7.07 3.76 -7.90
CA ASP A 236 6.99 3.39 -6.49
C ASP A 236 5.51 3.21 -6.08
N PHE A 237 5.22 2.16 -5.31
CA PHE A 237 3.86 1.78 -4.89
C PHE A 237 2.89 1.44 -6.05
N ALA A 238 3.38 1.29 -7.29
CA ALA A 238 2.51 0.96 -8.41
C ALA A 238 1.93 -0.47 -8.30
N ASP A 239 0.67 -0.64 -8.70
CA ASP A 239 -0.03 -1.93 -8.71
C ASP A 239 -0.09 -2.53 -10.12
N PHE A 240 0.75 -3.54 -10.38
CA PHE A 240 0.73 -4.37 -11.59
C PHE A 240 0.09 -5.74 -11.35
N SER A 241 -0.66 -5.92 -10.26
CA SER A 241 -1.25 -7.21 -9.93
C SER A 241 -2.15 -7.69 -11.06
N PHE A 242 -2.05 -8.97 -11.42
CA PHE A 242 -2.77 -9.55 -12.55
C PHE A 242 -2.51 -8.87 -13.91
N ALA A 243 -1.55 -7.96 -14.04
CA ALA A 243 -1.16 -7.43 -15.35
C ALA A 243 -0.56 -8.56 -16.19
N THR A 244 -0.78 -8.51 -17.51
CA THR A 244 -0.37 -9.58 -18.40
C THR A 244 0.22 -9.05 -19.70
N SER A 245 1.11 -9.85 -20.28
CA SER A 245 1.58 -9.71 -21.65
C SER A 245 1.27 -10.99 -22.43
N ARG A 246 0.98 -10.86 -23.72
CA ARG A 246 0.75 -12.00 -24.63
C ARG A 246 1.98 -12.25 -25.51
N ALA A 247 2.01 -13.41 -26.16
CA ALA A 247 2.97 -13.72 -27.22
C ALA A 247 2.26 -14.04 -28.53
N PRO A 248 2.80 -13.64 -29.71
CA PRO A 248 3.83 -12.62 -29.96
C PRO A 248 3.48 -11.74 -31.17
N ILE A 249 3.11 -10.47 -30.97
CA ILE A 249 3.30 -9.45 -32.01
C ILE A 249 3.58 -8.11 -31.31
N CYS A 250 4.82 -7.92 -30.86
CA CYS A 250 5.38 -6.59 -31.00
C CYS A 250 5.77 -6.45 -32.47
N PHE A 251 5.55 -5.28 -33.07
CA PHE A 251 5.64 -5.06 -34.52
C PHE A 251 7.00 -5.36 -35.18
N ASP A 252 7.97 -5.87 -34.42
CA ASP A 252 9.23 -6.42 -34.90
C ASP A 252 9.52 -7.75 -34.22
N ASN A 253 9.96 -8.73 -35.01
CA ASN A 253 10.55 -9.96 -34.50
C ASN A 253 11.87 -9.70 -33.73
N ASP A 254 12.36 -8.45 -33.73
CA ASP A 254 13.66 -8.03 -33.21
C ASP A 254 13.60 -7.28 -31.87
N ARG A 255 12.41 -6.88 -31.36
CA ARG A 255 12.34 -6.32 -30.00
C ARG A 255 12.46 -7.44 -28.98
N GLU A 256 13.66 -7.57 -28.41
CA GLU A 256 13.95 -8.51 -27.32
C GLU A 256 13.12 -8.26 -26.05
N THR A 257 12.63 -7.03 -25.89
CA THR A 257 11.90 -6.58 -24.70
C THR A 257 10.45 -6.23 -25.07
N LYS A 258 9.49 -6.88 -24.41
CA LYS A 258 8.05 -6.63 -24.58
C LYS A 258 7.48 -5.65 -23.57
N ILE A 259 8.07 -5.54 -22.39
CA ILE A 259 7.72 -4.48 -21.45
C ILE A 259 9.03 -3.95 -20.89
N ASP A 260 9.28 -2.67 -21.10
CA ASP A 260 10.51 -2.02 -20.66
C ASP A 260 10.29 -1.32 -19.31
N PHE A 261 10.75 -1.96 -18.24
CA PHE A 261 10.90 -1.42 -16.89
C PHE A 261 12.36 -1.07 -16.58
N SER A 262 13.23 -0.92 -17.59
CA SER A 262 14.65 -0.69 -17.35
C SER A 262 14.91 0.65 -16.64
N SER A 263 15.82 0.64 -15.68
CA SER A 263 16.19 1.81 -14.87
C SER A 263 15.01 2.46 -14.15
N THR A 264 13.94 1.71 -13.83
CA THR A 264 12.78 2.21 -13.10
C THR A 264 12.96 2.10 -11.57
N SER A 265 12.33 3.02 -10.84
CA SER A 265 12.10 2.84 -9.40
C SER A 265 10.77 2.12 -9.21
N LEU A 266 10.78 0.95 -8.56
CA LEU A 266 9.62 0.09 -8.33
C LEU A 266 9.50 -0.23 -6.83
N ILE A 267 9.93 0.70 -5.97
CA ILE A 267 9.97 0.49 -4.52
C ILE A 267 8.54 0.30 -4.00
N ASN A 268 8.30 -0.73 -3.20
CA ASN A 268 6.96 -1.10 -2.71
C ASN A 268 5.91 -1.38 -3.82
N ALA A 269 6.30 -1.58 -5.08
CA ALA A 269 5.37 -2.00 -6.13
C ALA A 269 4.85 -3.43 -5.90
N THR A 270 3.75 -3.80 -6.55
CA THR A 270 3.22 -5.17 -6.52
C THR A 270 3.04 -5.73 -7.92
N PHE A 271 3.57 -6.93 -8.14
CA PHE A 271 3.40 -7.76 -9.34
C PHE A 271 2.65 -9.06 -9.02
N TYR A 272 1.84 -9.05 -7.97
CA TYR A 272 1.11 -10.22 -7.49
C TYR A 272 0.28 -10.86 -8.62
N ARG A 273 0.56 -12.13 -8.93
CA ARG A 273 -0.10 -12.89 -10.02
C ARG A 273 0.00 -12.24 -11.41
N ALA A 274 0.98 -11.37 -11.66
CA ALA A 274 1.22 -10.86 -12.99
C ALA A 274 1.81 -11.96 -13.91
N ASN A 275 1.66 -11.80 -15.22
CA ASN A 275 2.18 -12.72 -16.23
C ASN A 275 2.97 -11.96 -17.30
N PHE A 276 4.29 -12.02 -17.20
CA PHE A 276 5.18 -11.32 -18.12
C PHE A 276 6.03 -12.27 -18.94
N ILE A 277 6.13 -11.93 -20.22
CA ILE A 277 6.95 -12.59 -21.22
C ILE A 277 7.92 -11.54 -21.71
N ALA A 278 9.23 -11.79 -21.62
CA ALA A 278 10.27 -10.88 -22.09
C ALA A 278 10.14 -9.44 -21.56
N ALA A 279 9.77 -9.29 -20.28
CA ALA A 279 9.87 -8.00 -19.60
C ALA A 279 11.32 -7.74 -19.16
N ASP A 280 11.74 -6.48 -19.22
CA ASP A 280 13.09 -6.05 -18.87
C ASP A 280 13.06 -5.16 -17.63
N PHE A 281 13.65 -5.64 -16.55
CA PHE A 281 13.83 -4.97 -15.27
C PHE A 281 15.29 -4.58 -15.02
N SER A 282 16.11 -4.49 -16.08
CA SER A 282 17.53 -4.20 -15.94
C SER A 282 17.77 -2.84 -15.29
N ASN A 283 18.68 -2.78 -14.32
CA ASN A 283 18.96 -1.62 -13.48
C ASN A 283 17.76 -1.10 -12.67
N ALA A 284 16.65 -1.85 -12.58
CA ALA A 284 15.50 -1.43 -11.79
C ALA A 284 15.76 -1.63 -10.27
N ASN A 285 15.09 -0.81 -9.46
CA ASN A 285 15.06 -0.97 -8.01
C ASN A 285 13.75 -1.61 -7.56
N LEU A 286 13.81 -2.90 -7.17
CA LEU A 286 12.66 -3.69 -6.71
C LEU A 286 12.59 -3.79 -5.17
N THR A 287 13.12 -2.81 -4.44
CA THR A 287 13.15 -2.88 -2.98
C THR A 287 11.74 -2.94 -2.39
N PHE A 288 11.48 -3.89 -1.50
CA PHE A 288 10.16 -4.19 -0.90
C PHE A 288 9.05 -4.55 -1.90
N THR A 289 9.38 -4.91 -3.14
CA THR A 289 8.38 -5.32 -4.12
C THR A 289 7.76 -6.68 -3.76
N ASN A 290 6.45 -6.83 -3.96
CA ASN A 290 5.76 -8.11 -3.86
C ASN A 290 5.67 -8.77 -5.25
N MET A 291 6.36 -9.89 -5.44
CA MET A 291 6.38 -10.67 -6.68
C MET A 291 5.81 -12.08 -6.51
N ARG A 292 4.97 -12.30 -5.49
CA ARG A 292 4.38 -13.62 -5.25
C ARG A 292 3.48 -14.05 -6.41
N TYR A 293 3.56 -15.33 -6.76
CA TYR A 293 2.82 -15.93 -7.89
C TYR A 293 3.08 -15.25 -9.24
N LEU A 294 4.14 -14.45 -9.37
CA LEU A 294 4.52 -13.89 -10.66
C LEU A 294 4.89 -15.02 -11.62
N TYR A 295 4.45 -14.89 -12.87
CA TYR A 295 4.87 -15.77 -13.95
C TYR A 295 5.80 -14.98 -14.87
N CYS A 296 7.07 -15.38 -14.90
CA CYS A 296 8.10 -14.75 -15.72
C CYS A 296 8.64 -15.75 -16.73
N ARG A 297 8.37 -15.49 -18.00
CA ARG A 297 9.02 -16.20 -19.10
C ARG A 297 10.00 -15.27 -19.78
N ASP A 298 11.23 -15.72 -19.96
CA ASP A 298 12.23 -15.01 -20.76
C ASP A 298 12.52 -13.55 -20.29
N CYS A 299 12.33 -13.25 -18.99
CA CYS A 299 12.47 -11.89 -18.44
C CYS A 299 13.92 -11.56 -18.02
N LYS A 300 14.30 -10.28 -18.12
CA LYS A 300 15.64 -9.80 -17.79
C LYS A 300 15.65 -9.03 -16.47
N PHE A 301 16.63 -9.32 -15.64
CA PHE A 301 16.91 -8.67 -14.36
C PHE A 301 18.41 -8.39 -14.25
N ILE A 302 19.00 -7.69 -15.22
CA ILE A 302 20.45 -7.42 -15.22
C ILE A 302 20.75 -6.23 -14.29
N SER A 303 21.69 -6.40 -13.36
CA SER A 303 22.06 -5.35 -12.39
C SER A 303 20.86 -4.82 -11.57
N THR A 304 19.84 -5.66 -11.37
CA THR A 304 18.63 -5.31 -10.61
C THR A 304 18.86 -5.46 -9.11
N LEU A 305 18.25 -4.57 -8.31
CA LEU A 305 18.28 -4.63 -6.85
C LEU A 305 17.03 -5.33 -6.30
N PHE A 306 17.22 -6.49 -5.69
CA PHE A 306 16.21 -7.23 -4.93
C PHE A 306 16.51 -7.15 -3.44
N ILE A 307 15.95 -6.15 -2.77
CA ILE A 307 16.12 -5.96 -1.31
C ILE A 307 14.76 -6.14 -0.64
N HIS A 308 14.64 -7.08 0.30
CA HIS A 308 13.37 -7.38 0.97
C HIS A 308 12.23 -7.78 0.01
N VAL A 309 12.55 -8.53 -1.05
CA VAL A 309 11.57 -8.98 -2.05
C VAL A 309 11.01 -10.35 -1.69
N ASP A 310 9.71 -10.51 -1.90
CA ASP A 310 9.04 -11.81 -1.80
C ASP A 310 8.79 -12.41 -3.19
N LEU A 311 9.53 -13.48 -3.50
CA LEU A 311 9.45 -14.30 -4.72
C LEU A 311 8.72 -15.63 -4.47
N SER A 312 7.91 -15.73 -3.42
CA SER A 312 7.22 -16.99 -3.09
C SER A 312 6.22 -17.39 -4.18
N PHE A 313 6.19 -18.68 -4.50
CA PHE A 313 5.38 -19.25 -5.59
C PHE A 313 5.66 -18.63 -6.96
N LEU A 314 6.84 -18.04 -7.16
CA LEU A 314 7.28 -17.54 -8.47
C LEU A 314 7.44 -18.72 -9.44
N HIS A 315 6.94 -18.55 -10.67
CA HIS A 315 7.21 -19.46 -11.78
C HIS A 315 8.08 -18.74 -12.80
N MET A 316 9.34 -19.15 -12.90
CA MET A 316 10.28 -18.55 -13.82
C MET A 316 10.99 -19.61 -14.66
N PHE A 317 10.91 -19.45 -15.98
CA PHE A 317 11.61 -20.31 -16.90
C PHE A 317 11.97 -19.58 -18.19
N SER A 318 13.07 -20.02 -18.79
CA SER A 318 13.43 -19.66 -20.16
C SER A 318 12.97 -20.73 -21.13
N THR A 319 12.56 -20.32 -22.33
CA THR A 319 12.35 -21.25 -23.44
C THR A 319 13.67 -21.57 -24.14
N PHE A 320 13.87 -22.82 -24.58
CA PHE A 320 15.13 -23.31 -25.18
C PHE A 320 15.52 -22.62 -26.50
N TYR A 321 14.70 -21.71 -27.04
CA TYR A 321 15.05 -20.93 -28.21
C TYR A 321 16.03 -19.83 -27.80
N LYS A 322 17.29 -20.01 -28.22
CA LYS A 322 18.53 -19.26 -27.96
C LYS A 322 18.48 -17.73 -27.80
N ILE A 323 17.39 -17.07 -28.15
CA ILE A 323 17.33 -15.61 -28.16
C ILE A 323 16.97 -15.08 -26.75
N TYR A 324 16.24 -15.84 -25.92
CA TYR A 324 15.71 -15.31 -24.66
C TYR A 324 15.96 -16.24 -23.46
N MET A 325 16.91 -15.84 -22.61
CA MET A 325 17.13 -16.48 -21.30
C MET A 325 16.61 -15.58 -20.19
N CYS A 326 16.12 -16.17 -19.10
CA CYS A 326 15.91 -15.44 -17.86
C CYS A 326 17.29 -15.10 -17.27
N LEU A 327 17.59 -13.80 -17.15
CA LEU A 327 18.92 -13.31 -16.78
C LEU A 327 18.87 -12.59 -15.44
N PHE A 328 19.64 -13.07 -14.48
CA PHE A 328 19.94 -12.43 -13.20
C PHE A 328 21.43 -12.14 -13.14
N LEU A 329 21.96 -11.43 -14.13
CA LEU A 329 23.37 -11.12 -14.20
C LEU A 329 23.68 -9.95 -13.27
N SER A 330 24.70 -10.10 -12.43
CA SER A 330 25.15 -9.05 -11.50
C SER A 330 24.04 -8.53 -10.57
N THR A 331 23.10 -9.40 -10.18
CA THR A 331 21.99 -9.01 -9.30
C THR A 331 22.37 -9.03 -7.83
N THR A 332 21.75 -8.15 -7.04
CA THR A 332 21.86 -8.17 -5.58
C THR A 332 20.56 -8.69 -4.98
N LEU A 333 20.61 -9.84 -4.33
CA LEU A 333 19.52 -10.41 -3.54
C LEU A 333 19.88 -10.28 -2.06
N ASN A 334 19.20 -9.38 -1.35
CA ASN A 334 19.39 -9.15 0.08
C ASN A 334 18.06 -9.31 0.82
N ASN A 335 18.01 -10.19 1.82
CA ASN A 335 16.78 -10.48 2.58
C ASN A 335 15.60 -10.91 1.69
N VAL A 336 15.87 -11.77 0.70
CA VAL A 336 14.87 -12.24 -0.28
C VAL A 336 14.28 -13.58 0.18
N ILE A 337 12.96 -13.74 0.00
CA ILE A 337 12.24 -14.98 0.30
C ILE A 337 11.89 -15.68 -1.02
N ILE A 338 12.24 -16.96 -1.14
CA ILE A 338 11.98 -17.82 -2.30
C ILE A 338 11.36 -19.13 -1.81
N HIS A 339 10.08 -19.08 -1.43
CA HIS A 339 9.36 -20.26 -0.95
C HIS A 339 8.51 -20.89 -2.05
N SER A 340 8.60 -22.21 -2.24
CA SER A 340 7.78 -22.97 -3.19
C SER A 340 7.84 -22.45 -4.63
N ALA A 341 9.00 -21.95 -5.08
CA ALA A 341 9.18 -21.40 -6.42
C ALA A 341 9.71 -22.45 -7.43
N VAL A 342 9.57 -22.13 -8.72
CA VAL A 342 10.17 -22.89 -9.82
C VAL A 342 11.11 -21.99 -10.60
N LEU A 343 12.39 -22.34 -10.59
CA LEU A 343 13.49 -21.59 -11.20
C LEU A 343 14.19 -22.49 -12.24
N GLY A 344 13.79 -22.35 -13.51
CA GLY A 344 14.29 -23.18 -14.61
C GLY A 344 15.11 -22.40 -15.63
N SER A 345 16.32 -22.87 -15.94
CA SER A 345 17.18 -22.31 -16.99
C SER A 345 17.55 -20.83 -16.76
N ILE A 346 17.88 -20.47 -15.51
CA ILE A 346 18.24 -19.11 -15.09
C ILE A 346 19.75 -18.97 -14.96
N ASN A 347 20.28 -17.82 -15.37
CA ASN A 347 21.67 -17.44 -15.20
C ASN A 347 21.82 -16.40 -14.08
N PHE A 348 22.44 -16.80 -12.97
CA PHE A 348 22.75 -15.96 -11.79
C PHE A 348 24.20 -15.47 -11.75
N THR A 349 24.89 -15.44 -12.89
CA THR A 349 26.33 -15.11 -12.93
C THR A 349 26.63 -13.74 -12.31
N ASN A 350 27.71 -13.66 -11.52
CA ASN A 350 28.16 -12.47 -10.80
C ASN A 350 27.16 -11.89 -9.77
N SER A 351 26.15 -12.67 -9.36
CA SER A 351 25.19 -12.19 -8.37
C SER A 351 25.70 -12.28 -6.92
N ASN A 352 25.08 -11.52 -6.03
CA ASN A 352 25.32 -11.56 -4.59
C ASN A 352 24.03 -11.92 -3.85
N TRP A 353 24.06 -13.01 -3.09
CA TRP A 353 22.96 -13.48 -2.25
C TRP A 353 23.37 -13.34 -0.79
N THR A 354 22.73 -12.44 -0.06
CA THR A 354 22.95 -12.28 1.38
C THR A 354 21.60 -12.42 2.09
N ASN A 355 21.53 -13.25 3.13
CA ASN A 355 20.29 -13.48 3.89
C ASN A 355 19.12 -13.94 2.99
N VAL A 356 19.39 -14.83 2.03
CA VAL A 356 18.34 -15.39 1.16
C VAL A 356 17.73 -16.62 1.82
N TYR A 357 16.39 -16.67 1.86
CA TYR A 357 15.62 -17.77 2.44
C TYR A 357 14.89 -18.51 1.31
N ALA A 358 15.48 -19.59 0.80
CA ALA A 358 14.84 -20.45 -0.20
C ALA A 358 14.44 -21.80 0.40
N SER A 359 13.16 -22.14 0.32
CA SER A 359 12.66 -23.44 0.78
C SER A 359 11.63 -24.02 -0.16
N TYR A 360 11.63 -25.35 -0.28
CA TYR A 360 10.70 -26.08 -1.16
C TYR A 360 10.75 -25.62 -2.63
N THR A 361 11.88 -25.06 -3.06
CA THR A 361 12.08 -24.50 -4.39
C THR A 361 12.74 -25.51 -5.33
N LEU A 362 12.31 -25.49 -6.58
CA LEU A 362 12.86 -26.29 -7.67
C LEU A 362 13.84 -25.45 -8.49
N PHE A 363 15.12 -25.79 -8.44
CA PHE A 363 16.15 -25.25 -9.33
C PHE A 363 16.44 -26.29 -10.42
N ARG A 364 16.26 -25.93 -11.69
CA ARG A 364 16.54 -26.84 -12.82
C ARG A 364 17.39 -26.13 -13.86
N ASN A 365 18.49 -26.74 -14.28
CA ASN A 365 19.32 -26.22 -15.37
C ASN A 365 19.86 -24.80 -15.14
N ASN A 366 20.18 -24.45 -13.89
CA ASN A 366 20.62 -23.09 -13.54
C ASN A 366 22.14 -22.95 -13.60
N THR A 367 22.61 -21.78 -14.01
CA THR A 367 24.04 -21.42 -13.99
C THR A 367 24.30 -20.39 -12.90
N LEU A 368 25.14 -20.74 -11.94
CA LEU A 368 25.57 -19.91 -10.82
C LEU A 368 27.10 -19.76 -10.88
N SER A 369 27.59 -18.90 -11.76
CA SER A 369 29.03 -18.65 -11.91
C SER A 369 29.46 -17.38 -11.19
N TYR A 370 30.60 -17.39 -10.50
CA TYR A 370 31.14 -16.22 -9.79
C TYR A 370 30.14 -15.61 -8.78
N LEU A 371 29.26 -16.44 -8.26
CA LEU A 371 28.26 -16.07 -7.29
C LEU A 371 28.87 -16.00 -5.89
N THR A 372 28.47 -15.00 -5.11
CA THR A 372 28.70 -14.97 -3.66
C THR A 372 27.40 -15.26 -2.92
N MET A 373 27.39 -16.24 -2.01
CA MET A 373 26.30 -16.49 -1.08
C MET A 373 26.79 -16.37 0.37
N LYS A 374 26.09 -15.60 1.20
CA LYS A 374 26.40 -15.42 2.62
C LYS A 374 25.16 -15.48 3.50
N ASN A 375 25.21 -16.28 4.57
CA ASN A 375 24.13 -16.36 5.57
C ASN A 375 22.77 -16.72 4.95
N CYS A 376 22.75 -17.71 4.07
CA CYS A 376 21.53 -18.11 3.35
C CYS A 376 20.96 -19.41 3.90
N PHE A 377 19.63 -19.51 3.88
CA PHE A 377 18.89 -20.71 4.27
C PHE A 377 18.27 -21.31 3.01
N LEU A 378 18.88 -22.37 2.51
CA LEU A 378 18.48 -23.09 1.31
C LEU A 378 18.00 -24.51 1.68
N SER A 379 17.02 -24.67 2.57
CA SER A 379 16.59 -26.00 3.03
C SER A 379 15.41 -26.60 2.24
N ASN A 380 15.31 -27.93 2.18
CA ASN A 380 14.18 -28.65 1.57
C ASN A 380 13.95 -28.35 0.06
N ASN A 381 14.98 -28.01 -0.68
CA ASN A 381 14.93 -27.70 -2.11
C ASN A 381 15.30 -28.91 -2.98
N LYS A 382 14.98 -28.79 -4.27
CA LYS A 382 15.38 -29.75 -5.31
C LYS A 382 16.23 -29.03 -6.35
N LEU A 383 17.49 -29.45 -6.52
CA LEU A 383 18.40 -28.91 -7.51
C LEU A 383 18.73 -29.99 -8.54
N TYR A 384 18.40 -29.72 -9.79
CA TYR A 384 18.65 -30.60 -10.93
C TYR A 384 19.50 -29.89 -11.97
N ASP A 385 20.51 -30.58 -12.51
CA ASP A 385 21.30 -30.12 -13.66
C ASP A 385 21.89 -28.70 -13.44
N THR A 386 22.25 -28.38 -12.20
CA THR A 386 22.62 -27.01 -11.79
C THR A 386 24.13 -26.90 -11.64
N ILE A 387 24.70 -25.79 -12.11
CA ILE A 387 26.16 -25.56 -12.12
C ILE A 387 26.52 -24.40 -11.19
N PHE A 388 27.32 -24.70 -10.18
CA PHE A 388 28.04 -23.74 -9.34
C PHE A 388 29.50 -23.70 -9.79
N ARG A 389 29.94 -22.60 -10.38
CA ARG A 389 31.32 -22.46 -10.87
C ARG A 389 31.99 -21.22 -10.31
N ASN A 390 33.20 -21.37 -9.77
CA ASN A 390 33.98 -20.26 -9.23
C ASN A 390 33.19 -19.44 -8.18
N THR A 391 32.36 -20.09 -7.35
CA THR A 391 31.50 -19.45 -6.36
C THR A 391 32.14 -19.40 -4.98
N THR A 392 31.67 -18.46 -4.16
CA THR A 392 32.00 -18.36 -2.73
C THR A 392 30.72 -18.55 -1.91
N LEU A 393 30.69 -19.59 -1.09
CA LEU A 393 29.54 -19.97 -0.26
C LEU A 393 29.99 -19.96 1.21
N TYR A 394 29.35 -19.13 2.04
CA TYR A 394 29.70 -18.96 3.46
C TYR A 394 28.45 -18.93 4.34
N ASP A 395 28.45 -19.69 5.43
CA ASP A 395 27.32 -19.78 6.36
C ASP A 395 26.00 -20.13 5.64
N ILE A 396 25.96 -21.29 4.99
CA ILE A 396 24.78 -21.72 4.22
C ILE A 396 24.14 -22.94 4.85
N ASP A 397 22.84 -22.86 5.09
CA ASP A 397 22.06 -24.02 5.48
C ASP A 397 21.47 -24.72 4.26
N MET A 398 21.96 -25.92 3.93
CA MET A 398 21.45 -26.75 2.84
C MET A 398 20.76 -28.02 3.35
N PHE A 399 20.18 -27.96 4.56
CA PHE A 399 19.48 -29.06 5.20
C PHE A 399 18.40 -29.69 4.30
N ASN A 400 18.41 -31.03 4.23
CA ASN A 400 17.38 -31.84 3.56
C ASN A 400 17.12 -31.47 2.07
N ASN A 401 18.18 -31.10 1.34
CA ASN A 401 18.09 -30.87 -0.09
C ASN A 401 18.22 -32.17 -0.90
N THR A 402 17.59 -32.20 -2.06
CA THR A 402 17.83 -33.20 -3.11
C THR A 402 18.66 -32.57 -4.23
N LEU A 403 19.88 -33.05 -4.44
CA LEU A 403 20.78 -32.66 -5.51
C LEU A 403 20.92 -33.82 -6.51
N GLN A 404 20.66 -33.56 -7.79
CA GLN A 404 20.94 -34.53 -8.84
C GLN A 404 21.59 -33.85 -10.05
N ASN A 405 22.71 -34.42 -10.51
CA ASN A 405 23.52 -33.86 -11.59
C ASN A 405 23.95 -32.41 -11.32
N VAL A 406 24.36 -32.13 -10.07
CA VAL A 406 24.81 -30.80 -9.65
C VAL A 406 26.33 -30.73 -9.69
N ASN A 407 26.85 -29.69 -10.33
CA ASN A 407 28.28 -29.49 -10.53
C ASN A 407 28.77 -28.33 -9.68
N PHE A 408 29.64 -28.63 -8.73
CA PHE A 408 30.42 -27.68 -7.95
C PHE A 408 31.87 -27.67 -8.45
N ILE A 409 32.25 -26.65 -9.21
CA ILE A 409 33.56 -26.54 -9.86
C ILE A 409 34.30 -25.30 -9.35
N ASN A 410 35.49 -25.48 -8.81
CA ASN A 410 36.36 -24.38 -8.33
C ASN A 410 35.70 -23.49 -7.25
N ASN A 411 34.91 -24.07 -6.35
CA ASN A 411 34.16 -23.28 -5.37
C ASN A 411 34.90 -23.21 -4.03
N TYR A 412 34.69 -22.11 -3.31
CA TYR A 412 35.03 -21.98 -1.89
C TYR A 412 33.77 -22.16 -1.06
N MET A 413 33.76 -23.14 -0.16
CA MET A 413 32.63 -23.45 0.71
C MET A 413 33.12 -23.51 2.17
N GLU A 414 32.55 -22.68 3.02
CA GLU A 414 32.86 -22.69 4.45
C GLU A 414 31.59 -22.59 5.30
N ASN A 415 31.55 -23.39 6.38
CA ASN A 415 30.44 -23.44 7.32
C ASN A 415 29.10 -23.74 6.62
N ILE A 416 29.03 -24.90 5.97
CA ILE A 416 27.85 -25.32 5.22
C ILE A 416 27.20 -26.52 5.91
N ASN A 417 25.90 -26.45 6.10
CA ASN A 417 25.11 -27.56 6.63
C ASN A 417 24.59 -28.44 5.49
N PHE A 418 25.20 -29.61 5.28
CA PHE A 418 24.74 -30.66 4.36
C PHE A 418 23.97 -31.78 5.09
N SER A 419 23.45 -31.52 6.28
CA SER A 419 22.71 -32.54 7.02
C SER A 419 21.48 -33.02 6.24
N TYR A 420 21.26 -34.33 6.23
CA TYR A 420 20.16 -34.99 5.50
C TYR A 420 20.11 -34.71 3.99
N ILE A 421 21.20 -34.24 3.38
CA ILE A 421 21.23 -34.00 1.94
C ILE A 421 21.23 -35.34 1.17
N TYR A 422 20.57 -35.37 0.02
CA TYR A 422 20.62 -36.48 -0.92
C TYR A 422 21.28 -36.02 -2.22
N CYS A 423 22.48 -36.53 -2.49
CA CYS A 423 23.30 -36.20 -3.66
C CYS A 423 23.40 -37.41 -4.58
N LYS A 424 22.95 -37.28 -5.83
CA LYS A 424 23.08 -38.30 -6.88
C LYS A 424 23.78 -37.73 -8.11
N PHE A 425 24.85 -38.37 -8.58
CA PHE A 425 25.63 -37.87 -9.72
C PHE A 425 26.11 -36.42 -9.51
N CYS A 426 26.58 -36.08 -8.32
CA CYS A 426 27.06 -34.73 -8.02
C CYS A 426 28.59 -34.66 -8.08
N TYR A 427 29.13 -33.53 -8.55
CA TYR A 427 30.56 -33.37 -8.82
C TYR A 427 31.11 -32.20 -8.01
N PHE A 428 32.04 -32.45 -7.09
CA PHE A 428 32.75 -31.46 -6.30
C PHE A 428 34.20 -31.41 -6.78
N THR A 429 34.43 -30.76 -7.91
CA THR A 429 35.75 -30.73 -8.57
C THR A 429 36.52 -29.49 -8.17
N ASN A 430 37.78 -29.65 -7.75
CA ASN A 430 38.68 -28.55 -7.39
C ASN A 430 38.07 -27.53 -6.41
N SER A 431 37.21 -28.00 -5.51
CA SER A 431 36.50 -27.15 -4.55
C SER A 431 37.10 -27.26 -3.15
N GLN A 432 37.05 -26.18 -2.38
CA GLN A 432 37.47 -26.16 -0.98
C GLN A 432 36.23 -26.28 -0.09
N LEU A 433 36.17 -27.33 0.73
CA LEU A 433 35.07 -27.67 1.61
C LEU A 433 35.55 -27.64 3.06
N LYS A 434 35.39 -26.50 3.74
CA LYS A 434 35.81 -26.29 5.13
C LYS A 434 34.61 -26.25 6.07
N LYS A 435 34.71 -26.90 7.23
CA LYS A 435 33.64 -26.91 8.26
C LYS A 435 32.27 -27.28 7.67
N ILE A 436 32.23 -28.36 6.89
CA ILE A 436 30.98 -28.86 6.32
C ILE A 436 30.40 -29.88 7.31
N ILE A 437 29.09 -29.86 7.49
CA ILE A 437 28.36 -30.82 8.33
C ILE A 437 27.70 -31.84 7.41
N PHE A 438 28.03 -33.12 7.52
CA PHE A 438 27.55 -34.21 6.66
C PHE A 438 26.58 -35.16 7.37
N ILE A 439 26.05 -34.78 8.53
CA ILE A 439 25.18 -35.63 9.36
C ILE A 439 24.02 -36.20 8.54
N HIS A 440 23.97 -37.52 8.44
CA HIS A 440 22.97 -38.25 7.67
C HIS A 440 22.90 -37.93 6.17
N ALA A 441 23.96 -37.35 5.61
CA ALA A 441 24.07 -37.11 4.16
C ALA A 441 24.14 -38.42 3.37
N SER A 442 23.62 -38.41 2.15
CA SER A 442 23.67 -39.54 1.22
C SER A 442 24.34 -39.12 -0.08
N PHE A 443 25.43 -39.76 -0.45
CA PHE A 443 26.13 -39.54 -1.71
C PHE A 443 26.14 -40.82 -2.54
N ILE A 444 25.60 -40.74 -3.75
CA ILE A 444 25.47 -41.86 -4.67
C ILE A 444 26.06 -41.44 -6.03
N HIS A 445 27.02 -42.21 -6.55
CA HIS A 445 27.71 -41.92 -7.81
C HIS A 445 28.27 -40.48 -7.88
N SER A 446 28.72 -39.95 -6.75
CA SER A 446 29.19 -38.56 -6.63
C SER A 446 30.71 -38.52 -6.48
N THR A 447 31.35 -37.44 -6.89
CA THR A 447 32.81 -37.32 -6.89
C THR A 447 33.28 -36.07 -6.18
N PHE A 448 34.42 -36.19 -5.49
CA PHE A 448 35.12 -35.15 -4.76
C PHE A 448 36.52 -34.88 -5.36
N LEU A 449 36.73 -35.20 -6.64
CA LEU A 449 38.04 -35.17 -7.29
C LEU A 449 38.77 -33.83 -7.14
N HIS A 450 40.03 -33.87 -6.69
CA HIS A 450 40.87 -32.69 -6.45
C HIS A 450 40.27 -31.67 -5.46
N SER A 451 39.25 -32.04 -4.69
CA SER A 451 38.68 -31.16 -3.66
C SER A 451 39.42 -31.28 -2.34
N HIS A 452 39.28 -30.27 -1.48
CA HIS A 452 39.76 -30.30 -0.11
C HIS A 452 38.58 -30.51 0.81
N VAL A 453 38.37 -31.74 1.28
CA VAL A 453 37.30 -32.12 2.20
C VAL A 453 37.88 -32.94 3.35
N ASN A 454 37.32 -32.81 4.56
CA ASN A 454 37.67 -33.69 5.67
C ASN A 454 37.07 -35.09 5.42
N ILE A 455 37.89 -36.00 4.91
CA ILE A 455 37.45 -37.35 4.52
C ILE A 455 36.98 -38.15 5.73
N THR A 456 37.66 -38.04 6.88
CA THR A 456 37.28 -38.75 8.11
C THR A 456 35.88 -38.35 8.54
N GLN A 457 35.62 -37.04 8.61
CA GLN A 457 34.30 -36.51 8.94
C GLN A 457 33.22 -36.93 7.93
N LEU A 458 33.52 -36.90 6.63
CA LEU A 458 32.60 -37.33 5.58
C LEU A 458 32.19 -38.81 5.76
N ILE A 459 33.14 -39.69 6.06
CA ILE A 459 32.88 -41.13 6.22
C ILE A 459 32.12 -41.42 7.52
N GLU A 460 32.44 -40.70 8.60
CA GLU A 460 31.81 -40.92 9.92
C GLU A 460 30.39 -40.37 10.00
N GLU A 461 30.12 -39.21 9.39
CA GLU A 461 28.82 -38.54 9.50
C GLU A 461 27.81 -38.93 8.41
N ALA A 462 28.28 -39.31 7.22
CA ALA A 462 27.40 -39.67 6.10
C ALA A 462 26.65 -40.98 6.39
N LYS A 463 25.36 -41.01 6.04
CA LYS A 463 24.52 -42.20 6.16
C LYS A 463 24.78 -43.19 5.02
N VAL A 464 25.02 -42.69 3.81
CA VAL A 464 25.15 -43.51 2.60
C VAL A 464 26.28 -42.95 1.73
N LEU A 465 27.24 -43.81 1.39
CA LEU A 465 28.29 -43.54 0.41
C LEU A 465 28.33 -44.72 -0.56
N ILE A 466 27.81 -44.54 -1.77
CA ILE A 466 27.75 -45.60 -2.80
C ILE A 466 28.41 -45.09 -4.08
N ASN A 467 29.40 -45.82 -4.59
CA ASN A 467 30.19 -45.43 -5.76
C ASN A 467 30.68 -43.97 -5.69
N VAL A 468 31.22 -43.58 -4.53
CA VAL A 468 31.72 -42.22 -4.27
C VAL A 468 33.22 -42.16 -4.55
N THR A 469 33.64 -41.24 -5.43
CA THR A 469 35.07 -40.99 -5.69
C THR A 469 35.60 -39.93 -4.73
N LEU A 470 36.61 -40.30 -3.94
CA LEU A 470 37.31 -39.44 -2.99
C LEU A 470 38.30 -38.47 -3.68
N PRO A 471 38.82 -37.45 -2.97
CA PRO A 471 39.74 -36.48 -3.56
C PRO A 471 40.99 -37.03 -4.26
N ASN A 472 41.51 -38.14 -3.76
CA ASN A 472 42.68 -38.84 -4.29
C ASN A 472 42.33 -39.83 -5.43
N GLY A 473 41.07 -39.93 -5.83
CA GLY A 473 40.58 -40.84 -6.86
C GLY A 473 40.15 -42.22 -6.37
N THR A 474 40.31 -42.55 -5.08
CA THR A 474 39.82 -43.81 -4.51
C THR A 474 38.29 -43.86 -4.56
N ILE A 475 37.72 -45.03 -4.85
CA ILE A 475 36.26 -45.23 -4.92
C ILE A 475 35.79 -46.00 -3.69
N ILE A 476 34.79 -45.45 -3.00
CA ILE A 476 34.00 -46.15 -1.98
C ILE A 476 32.79 -46.75 -2.70
N ASN A 477 32.65 -48.07 -2.65
CA ASN A 477 31.54 -48.79 -3.29
C ASN A 477 30.32 -48.89 -2.39
#